data_AF-A0A7K3XBG6-F1
#
_entry.id   AF-A0A7K3XBG6-F1
#
_cell.length_a   1.000
_cell.length_b   1.000
_cell.length_c   1.000
_cell.angle_alpha   90.00
_cell.angle_beta   90.00
_cell.angle_gamma   90.00
#
_symmetry.space_group_name_H-M   'P 1'
#
loop_
_entity.id
_entity.type
_entity.pdbx_description
1 polymer ?
#
loop_
_entity_poly.entity_id
_entity_poly.type
_entity_poly.pdbx_seq_one_letter_code
_entity_poly.pdbx_strand_id
1 'polypeptide(L)'
;GLLLAHAPLEPLKRILGVFLIAVVLWRRINPHPRRPTDRTFTGVGAASGLGSALLGSVGPLTAPFFLAYGLTRAAYIGTEAASALVMHTSKIAAYGAGNLLTRTVLLYGAALTPATLLGAWAGKKVVGRV
;
A
#
# COMPACT_ATOMS: atom_id res chain seq x y z
N GLY A 1 4.39 2.16 -17.06
CA GLY A 1 5.68 1.51 -17.32
C GLY A 1 6.68 2.49 -17.91
N LEU A 2 6.49 2.88 -19.17
CA LEU A 2 7.45 3.69 -19.94
C LEU A 2 7.73 5.11 -19.38
N LEU A 3 6.74 5.80 -18.81
CA LEU A 3 6.94 7.14 -18.22
C LEU A 3 7.76 7.14 -16.92
N LEU A 4 7.79 6.04 -16.15
CA LEU A 4 8.60 5.94 -14.94
C LEU A 4 10.09 5.67 -15.24
N ALA A 5 10.42 5.13 -16.43
CA ALA A 5 11.79 4.82 -16.81
C ALA A 5 12.62 6.07 -17.16
N HIS A 6 11.96 7.17 -17.52
CA HIS A 6 12.60 8.45 -17.86
C HIS A 6 12.30 9.57 -16.86
N ALA A 7 11.45 9.33 -15.87
CA ALA A 7 11.20 10.28 -14.80
C ALA A 7 12.39 10.26 -13.81
N PRO A 8 12.98 11.40 -13.47
CA PRO A 8 14.02 11.44 -12.44
C PRO A 8 13.41 10.92 -11.14
N LEU A 9 13.94 9.80 -10.63
CA LEU A 9 13.44 9.13 -9.43
C LEU A 9 13.56 10.03 -8.18
N GLU A 10 14.45 11.03 -8.23
CA GLU A 10 14.75 11.97 -7.16
C GLU A 10 13.52 12.81 -6.73
N PRO A 11 12.86 13.59 -7.62
CA PRO A 11 11.66 14.35 -7.25
C PRO A 11 10.50 13.46 -6.81
N LEU A 12 10.32 12.27 -7.38
CA LEU A 12 9.23 11.38 -6.98
C LEU A 12 9.43 10.84 -5.55
N LYS A 13 10.66 10.47 -5.20
CA LYS A 13 11.03 10.10 -3.82
C LYS A 13 10.87 11.28 -2.86
N ARG A 14 11.25 12.50 -3.25
CA ARG A 14 11.08 13.71 -2.43
C ARG A 14 9.61 14.04 -2.18
N ILE A 15 8.77 14.01 -3.22
CA ILE A 15 7.31 14.21 -3.10
C ILE A 15 6.71 13.17 -2.16
N LEU A 16 7.10 11.91 -2.31
CA LEU A 16 6.67 10.84 -1.41
C LEU A 16 7.11 11.11 0.03
N GLY A 17 8.38 11.46 0.26
CA GLY A 17 8.90 11.77 1.59
C GLY A 17 8.17 12.93 2.27
N VAL A 18 7.94 14.03 1.54
CA VAL A 18 7.15 15.17 2.02
C VAL A 18 5.73 14.74 2.38
N PHE A 19 5.11 13.93 1.52
CA PHE A 19 3.77 13.40 1.77
C PHE A 19 3.72 12.50 3.02
N LEU A 20 4.69 11.60 3.21
CA LEU A 20 4.80 10.75 4.41
C LEU A 20 4.87 11.61 5.68
N ILE A 21 5.73 12.63 5.67
CA ILE A 21 5.90 13.56 6.80
C ILE A 21 4.59 14.31 7.08
N ALA A 22 3.94 14.83 6.03
CA ALA A 22 2.67 15.54 6.16
C ALA A 22 1.56 14.66 6.76
N VAL A 23 1.44 13.40 6.33
CA VAL A 23 0.46 12.46 6.89
C VAL A 23 0.74 12.15 8.36
N VAL A 24 2.01 11.94 8.73
CA VAL A 24 2.41 11.68 10.12
C VAL A 24 2.11 12.89 11.00
N LEU A 25 2.46 14.10 10.55
CA LEU A 25 2.17 15.35 11.28
C LEU A 25 0.67 15.57 11.44
N TRP A 26 -0.10 15.42 10.37
CA TRP A 26 -1.56 15.54 10.40
C TRP A 26 -2.18 14.59 11.41
N ARG A 27 -1.75 13.33 11.45
CA ARG A 27 -2.25 12.34 12.41
C ARG A 27 -1.88 12.66 13.85
N ARG A 28 -0.70 13.23 14.10
CA ARG A 28 -0.30 13.65 15.47
C ARG A 28 -1.12 14.84 15.97
N ILE A 29 -1.44 15.79 15.08
CA ILE A 29 -2.19 17.00 15.44
C ILE A 29 -3.69 16.71 15.52
N ASN A 30 -4.18 15.71 14.77
CA ASN A 30 -5.59 15.36 14.71
C ASN A 30 -5.83 13.89 15.11
N PRO A 31 -5.81 13.56 16.42
CA PRO A 31 -5.96 12.19 16.90
C PRO A 31 -7.37 11.60 16.67
N HIS A 32 -8.39 12.44 16.47
CA HIS A 32 -9.76 12.04 16.15
C HIS A 32 -10.21 12.69 14.83
N PRO A 33 -9.59 12.31 13.70
CA PRO A 33 -9.89 12.95 12.43
C PRO A 33 -11.34 12.68 12.03
N ARG A 34 -12.01 13.72 11.52
CA ARG A 34 -13.33 13.60 10.90
C ARG A 34 -13.26 12.65 9.71
N ARG A 35 -14.41 12.07 9.36
CA ARG A 35 -14.54 11.18 8.20
C ARG A 35 -13.93 11.83 6.95
N PRO A 36 -12.94 11.20 6.30
CA PRO A 36 -12.34 11.76 5.10
C PRO A 36 -13.38 11.86 3.98
N THR A 37 -13.30 12.92 3.18
CA THR A 37 -14.12 13.06 1.96
C THR A 37 -13.58 12.17 0.84
N ASP A 38 -14.40 11.90 -0.17
CA ASP A 38 -14.02 11.08 -1.33
C ASP A 38 -12.77 11.61 -2.04
N ARG A 39 -12.62 12.94 -2.13
CA ARG A 39 -11.43 13.58 -2.72
C ARG A 39 -10.16 13.28 -1.92
N THR A 40 -10.26 13.29 -0.59
CA THR A 40 -9.14 12.94 0.30
C THR A 40 -8.78 11.47 0.15
N PHE A 41 -9.77 10.58 0.03
CA PHE A 41 -9.55 9.16 -0.24
C PHE A 41 -8.83 8.92 -1.56
N THR A 42 -9.24 9.60 -2.64
CA THR A 42 -8.57 9.50 -3.94
C THR A 42 -7.11 9.98 -3.86
N GLY A 43 -6.85 11.10 -3.19
CA GLY A 43 -5.48 11.61 -3.01
C GLY A 43 -4.59 10.66 -2.21
N VAL A 44 -5.11 10.13 -1.10
CA VAL A 44 -4.39 9.14 -0.27
C VAL A 44 -4.19 7.84 -1.03
N GLY A 45 -5.18 7.37 -1.78
CA GLY A 45 -5.09 6.18 -2.60
C GLY A 45 -4.03 6.31 -3.70
N ALA A 46 -4.00 7.45 -4.41
CA ALA A 46 -2.98 7.73 -5.42
C ALA A 46 -1.57 7.77 -4.81
N ALA A 47 -1.41 8.46 -3.69
CA ALA A 47 -0.13 8.57 -3.01
C ALA A 47 0.32 7.24 -2.40
N SER A 48 -0.60 6.44 -1.87
CA SER A 48 -0.32 5.08 -1.38
C SER A 48 0.05 4.16 -2.52
N GLY A 49 -0.64 4.21 -3.66
CA GLY A 49 -0.30 3.44 -4.86
C GLY A 49 1.11 3.76 -5.37
N LEU A 50 1.45 5.05 -5.46
CA LEU A 50 2.81 5.50 -5.80
C LEU A 50 3.84 5.06 -4.76
N GLY A 51 3.55 5.26 -3.47
CA GLY A 51 4.44 4.86 -2.38
C GLY A 51 4.69 3.36 -2.36
N SER A 52 3.65 2.56 -2.62
CA SER A 52 3.74 1.11 -2.75
C SER A 52 4.64 0.70 -3.93
N ALA A 53 4.58 1.43 -5.04
CA ALA A 53 5.41 1.16 -6.21
C ALA A 53 6.90 1.48 -5.95
N LEU A 54 7.20 2.46 -5.08
CA LEU A 54 8.57 2.91 -4.80
C LEU A 54 9.23 2.26 -3.57
N LEU A 55 8.46 2.08 -2.49
CA LEU A 55 8.95 1.65 -1.17
C LEU A 55 8.46 0.24 -0.78
N GLY A 56 7.55 -0.36 -1.54
CA GLY A 56 7.02 -1.70 -1.31
C GLY A 56 5.95 -1.81 -0.22
N SER A 57 5.86 -0.88 0.74
CA SER A 57 4.85 -0.89 1.81
C SER A 57 4.31 0.51 2.15
N VAL A 58 2.99 0.61 2.32
CA VAL A 58 2.23 1.84 2.63
C VAL A 58 1.05 1.57 3.59
N GLY A 59 0.91 0.36 4.14
CA GLY A 59 -0.20 0.02 5.05
C GLY A 59 -0.34 0.96 6.27
N PRO A 60 0.75 1.39 6.92
CA PRO A 60 0.67 2.37 8.02
C PRO A 60 0.12 3.74 7.58
N LEU A 61 0.12 4.02 6.28
CA LEU A 61 -0.32 5.27 5.69
C LEU A 61 -1.80 5.26 5.32
N THR A 62 -2.34 4.14 4.85
CA THR A 62 -3.78 3.96 4.56
C THR A 62 -4.60 3.69 5.82
N ALA A 63 -4.00 3.01 6.81
CA ALA A 63 -4.68 2.62 8.05
C ALA A 63 -5.40 3.76 8.78
N PRO A 64 -4.81 4.95 8.99
CA PRO A 64 -5.47 6.04 9.70
C PRO A 64 -6.71 6.55 8.97
N PHE A 65 -6.73 6.50 7.63
CA PHE A 65 -7.86 6.99 6.83
C PHE A 65 -9.03 6.02 6.84
N PHE A 66 -8.76 4.71 6.74
CA PHE A 66 -9.82 3.71 6.91
C PHE A 66 -10.39 3.73 8.33
N LEU A 67 -9.56 3.88 9.35
CA LEU A 67 -10.01 4.04 10.73
C LEU A 67 -10.82 5.34 10.92
N ALA A 68 -10.38 6.47 10.35
CA ALA A 68 -11.10 7.75 10.38
C ALA A 68 -12.47 7.69 9.69
N TYR A 69 -12.61 6.83 8.68
CA TYR A 69 -13.88 6.56 8.01
C TYR A 69 -14.84 5.71 8.88
N GLY A 70 -14.34 5.12 9.97
CA GLY A 70 -15.11 4.29 10.90
C GLY A 70 -15.01 2.79 10.61
N LEU A 71 -14.13 2.37 9.68
CA LEU A 71 -13.89 0.95 9.44
C LEU A 71 -13.13 0.38 10.64
N THR A 72 -13.69 -0.62 11.30
CA THR A 72 -13.06 -1.29 12.44
C THR A 72 -13.09 -2.81 12.27
N ARG A 73 -12.14 -3.49 12.92
CA ARG A 73 -12.03 -4.98 12.94
C ARG A 73 -12.13 -5.60 11.53
N ALA A 74 -13.15 -6.43 11.30
CA ALA A 74 -13.32 -7.16 10.05
C ALA A 74 -13.57 -6.24 8.85
N ALA A 75 -14.30 -5.13 9.04
CA ALA A 75 -14.54 -4.16 7.98
C ALA A 75 -13.23 -3.47 7.55
N TYR A 76 -12.37 -3.14 8.51
CA TYR A 76 -11.04 -2.62 8.22
C TYR A 76 -10.17 -3.63 7.46
N ILE A 77 -10.08 -4.86 7.97
CA ILE A 77 -9.25 -5.92 7.37
C ILE A 77 -9.73 -6.25 5.96
N GLY A 78 -11.05 -6.38 5.75
CA GLY A 78 -11.63 -6.66 4.44
C GLY A 78 -11.37 -5.55 3.41
N THR A 79 -11.57 -4.30 3.79
CA THR A 79 -11.32 -3.15 2.90
C THR A 79 -9.84 -2.98 2.58
N GLU A 80 -8.96 -3.17 3.54
CA GLU A 80 -7.50 -3.14 3.31
C GLU A 80 -7.08 -4.28 2.38
N ALA A 81 -7.60 -5.50 2.58
CA ALA A 81 -7.31 -6.64 1.71
C ALA A 81 -7.81 -6.42 0.28
N ALA A 82 -9.03 -5.90 0.11
CA ALA A 82 -9.58 -5.55 -1.20
C ALA A 82 -8.75 -4.46 -1.90
N SER A 83 -8.36 -3.42 -1.15
CA SER A 83 -7.51 -2.34 -1.67
C SER A 83 -6.13 -2.85 -2.09
N ALA A 84 -5.52 -3.72 -1.27
CA ALA A 84 -4.26 -4.37 -1.58
C ALA A 84 -4.38 -5.25 -2.84
N LEU A 85 -5.46 -6.01 -2.98
CA LEU A 85 -5.71 -6.85 -4.15
C LEU A 85 -5.79 -6.01 -5.43
N VAL A 86 -6.56 -4.92 -5.42
CA VAL A 86 -6.66 -4.00 -6.57
C VAL A 86 -5.30 -3.41 -6.92
N MET A 87 -4.55 -2.96 -5.90
CA MET A 87 -3.21 -2.39 -6.06
C MET A 87 -2.22 -3.40 -6.66
N HIS A 88 -2.15 -4.61 -6.11
CA HIS A 88 -1.23 -5.64 -6.60
C HIS A 88 -1.63 -6.16 -7.98
N THR A 89 -2.92 -6.30 -8.28
CA THR A 89 -3.40 -6.66 -9.62
C THR A 89 -3.00 -5.60 -10.64
N SER A 90 -3.14 -4.32 -10.27
CA SER A 90 -2.71 -3.19 -11.11
C SER A 90 -1.20 -3.21 -11.37
N LYS A 91 -0.40 -3.56 -10.36
CA LYS A 91 1.06 -3.74 -10.52
C LYS A 91 1.40 -4.90 -11.46
N ILE A 92 0.75 -6.05 -11.30
CA ILE A 92 0.95 -7.21 -12.18
C ILE A 92 0.63 -6.83 -13.63
N ALA A 93 -0.51 -6.18 -13.88
CA ALA A 93 -0.88 -5.71 -15.21
C ALA A 93 0.15 -4.71 -15.78
N ALA A 94 0.59 -3.73 -14.99
CA ALA A 94 1.57 -2.74 -15.41
C ALA A 94 2.96 -3.34 -15.69
N TYR A 95 3.41 -4.31 -14.89
CA TYR A 95 4.67 -5.02 -15.10
C TYR A 95 4.59 -5.98 -16.30
N GLY A 96 3.44 -6.59 -16.53
CA GLY A 96 3.18 -7.41 -17.72
C GLY A 96 3.27 -6.59 -19.00
N ALA A 97 2.56 -5.46 -19.05
CA ALA A 97 2.63 -4.53 -20.18
C ALA A 97 4.04 -3.95 -20.41
N GLY A 98 4.86 -3.87 -19.36
CA GLY A 98 6.26 -3.43 -19.45
C GLY A 98 7.26 -4.54 -19.77
N ASN A 99 6.81 -5.77 -20.05
CA ASN A 99 7.65 -6.96 -20.27
C ASN A 99 8.61 -7.28 -19.10
N LEU A 100 8.22 -6.91 -17.87
CA LEU A 100 9.00 -7.14 -16.64
C LEU A 100 8.64 -8.47 -15.95
N LEU A 101 7.51 -9.08 -16.33
CA LEU A 101 7.08 -10.40 -15.84
C LEU A 101 7.79 -11.53 -16.61
N THR A 102 9.05 -11.76 -16.29
CA THR A 102 9.82 -12.87 -16.86
C THR A 102 9.45 -14.21 -16.19
N ARG A 103 9.75 -15.33 -16.87
CA ARG A 103 9.57 -16.68 -16.31
C ARG A 103 10.27 -16.84 -14.96
N THR A 104 11.47 -16.27 -14.82
CA THR A 104 12.24 -16.29 -13.57
C THR A 104 11.54 -15.54 -12.44
N VAL A 105 10.96 -14.36 -12.73
CA VAL A 105 10.18 -13.59 -11.74
C VAL A 105 8.94 -14.35 -11.29
N LEU A 106 8.24 -15.02 -12.22
CA LEU A 106 7.08 -15.85 -11.89
C LEU A 106 7.46 -17.05 -11.01
N LEU A 107 8.58 -17.72 -11.30
CA LEU A 107 9.09 -18.83 -10.49
C LEU A 107 9.47 -18.37 -9.08
N TYR A 108 10.16 -17.23 -8.95
CA TYR A 108 10.44 -16.66 -7.62
C TYR A 108 9.16 -16.25 -6.90
N GLY A 109 8.20 -15.64 -7.59
CA GLY A 109 6.90 -15.31 -7.01
C GLY A 109 6.19 -16.55 -6.46
N ALA A 110 6.14 -17.64 -7.23
CA ALA A 110 5.56 -18.90 -6.80
C ALA A 110 6.31 -19.51 -5.60
N ALA A 111 7.65 -19.50 -5.62
CA ALA A 111 8.47 -20.03 -4.52
C ALA A 111 8.35 -19.22 -3.23
N LEU A 112 8.17 -17.89 -3.32
CA LEU A 112 8.05 -17.00 -2.16
C LEU A 112 6.62 -16.96 -1.58
N THR A 113 5.60 -17.30 -2.36
CA THR A 113 4.19 -17.25 -1.92
C THR A 113 3.90 -18.12 -0.69
N PRO A 114 4.41 -19.36 -0.57
CA PRO A 114 4.25 -20.15 0.65
C PRO A 114 4.85 -19.47 1.88
N ALA A 115 6.03 -18.88 1.74
CA ALA A 115 6.71 -18.21 2.85
C ALA A 115 5.92 -16.99 3.34
N THR A 116 5.35 -16.19 2.43
CA THR A 116 4.51 -15.03 2.80
C THR A 116 3.18 -15.46 3.44
N LEU A 117 2.54 -16.52 2.93
CA LEU A 117 1.33 -17.11 3.54
C LEU A 117 1.59 -17.62 4.96
N LEU A 118 2.68 -18.37 5.15
CA LEU A 118 3.08 -18.90 6.45
C LEU A 118 3.42 -17.77 7.43
N GLY A 119 4.14 -16.74 6.97
CA GLY A 119 4.45 -15.55 7.77
C GLY A 119 3.18 -14.81 8.21
N ALA A 120 2.22 -14.60 7.32
CA ALA A 120 0.94 -13.96 7.66
C ALA A 120 0.13 -14.79 8.66
N TRP A 121 0.07 -16.11 8.49
CA TRP A 121 -0.60 -17.01 9.43
C TRP A 121 0.05 -17.02 10.82
N ALA A 122 1.38 -17.11 10.87
CA ALA A 122 2.14 -17.07 12.10
C ALA A 122 1.95 -15.72 12.81
N GLY A 123 2.06 -14.61 12.07
CA GLY A 123 1.81 -13.25 12.59
C GLY A 123 0.41 -13.09 13.18
N LYS A 124 -0.62 -13.60 12.50
CA LYS A 124 -2.01 -13.60 13.00
C LYS A 124 -2.12 -14.35 14.34
N LYS A 125 -1.46 -15.51 14.47
CA LYS A 125 -1.46 -16.30 15.72
C LYS A 125 -0.73 -15.61 16.86
N VAL A 126 0.38 -14.92 16.57
CA VAL A 126 1.16 -14.20 17.59
C VAL A 126 0.40 -12.97 18.07
N VAL A 127 -0.12 -12.14 17.16
CA VAL A 127 -0.89 -10.93 17.53
C VAL A 127 -2.14 -11.25 18.35
N GLY A 128 -2.77 -12.42 18.14
CA GLY A 128 -3.90 -12.84 18.98
C GLY A 128 -3.53 -13.26 20.41
N ARG A 129 -2.23 -13.33 20.75
CA ARG A 129 -1.72 -13.72 22.08
C ARG A 129 -1.12 -12.57 22.89
N VAL A 130 -0.89 -11.41 22.27
CA VAL A 130 -0.33 -10.20 22.90
C VAL A 130 -1.42 -9.15 23.01
#